data_AF-X6M0A1-F1
#
_entry.id   AF-X6M0A1-F1
#
_cell.length_a   1.000
_cell.length_b   1.000
_cell.length_c   1.000
_cell.angle_alpha   90.00
_cell.angle_beta   90.00
_cell.angle_gamma   90.00
#
_symmetry.space_group_name_H-M   'P 1'
#
loop_
_entity.id
_entity.type
_entity.pdbx_description
1 polymer ?
#
loop_
_entity_poly.entity_id
_entity_poly.type
_entity_poly.pdbx_seq_one_letter_code
_entity_poly.pdbx_strand_id
1 'polypeptide(L)'
;MVSMRRAKKKKNFFFFCVCACTSSYHKNSTFFFNSPEERLLHWCNEHLPEKVKIANFTTDFQSGLTLVYLLNAALREEERLSQDDIEDMEPDDLLKHVLGYAEERLKIPQLLDVWHILENPDKQAMMTYVSLVRTAVDNRDQERSKLNQSMAKMKEVFHSLEDQLRNQISFLEKELNATKLEIEMEKGNAQTESEKYKQDRKNWAKEKDDLRNEIESLKQQLHDTKHEHEM
;
A
#
# COMPACT_ATOMS: atom_id res chain seq x y z
N MET A 1 15.07 -45.48 -23.90
CA MET A 1 14.09 -44.57 -23.26
C MET A 1 14.32 -44.60 -21.75
N VAL A 2 15.14 -43.69 -21.23
CA VAL A 2 15.47 -43.60 -19.79
C VAL A 2 14.64 -42.46 -19.21
N SER A 3 13.71 -42.80 -18.33
CA SER A 3 12.77 -41.89 -17.68
C SER A 3 13.43 -41.25 -16.45
N MET A 4 13.83 -39.98 -16.56
CA MET A 4 14.33 -39.18 -15.44
C MET A 4 13.15 -38.57 -14.65
N ARG A 5 12.94 -39.07 -13.43
CA ARG A 5 12.07 -38.45 -12.42
C ARG A 5 12.83 -37.32 -11.73
N ARG A 6 12.43 -36.06 -11.96
CA ARG A 6 12.83 -34.92 -11.12
C ARG A 6 11.91 -34.84 -9.90
N ALA A 7 12.43 -35.25 -8.75
CA ALA A 7 11.82 -35.01 -7.45
C ALA A 7 12.01 -33.54 -7.05
N LYS A 8 10.93 -32.76 -7.03
CA LYS A 8 10.88 -31.45 -6.38
C LYS A 8 10.79 -31.68 -4.86
N LYS A 9 11.91 -31.54 -4.15
CA LYS A 9 11.90 -31.41 -2.68
C LYS A 9 11.28 -30.05 -2.34
N LYS A 10 10.03 -30.06 -1.87
CA LYS A 10 9.45 -28.95 -1.12
C LYS A 10 10.19 -28.87 0.21
N LYS A 11 11.12 -27.93 0.35
CA LYS A 11 11.64 -27.54 1.66
C LYS A 11 10.56 -26.68 2.31
N ASN A 12 9.95 -27.22 3.36
CA ASN A 12 9.15 -26.45 4.30
C ASN A 12 10.09 -25.40 4.92
N PHE A 13 9.95 -24.14 4.49
CA PHE A 13 10.56 -23.01 5.16
C PHE A 13 9.89 -22.89 6.52
N PHE A 14 10.62 -23.30 7.55
CA PHE A 14 10.28 -23.00 8.92
C PHE A 14 10.26 -21.48 9.09
N PHE A 15 9.15 -20.99 9.64
CA PHE A 15 9.02 -19.70 10.28
C PHE A 15 10.23 -19.44 11.18
N PHE A 16 11.07 -18.46 10.82
CA PHE A 16 11.98 -17.84 11.75
C PHE A 16 11.85 -16.33 11.63
N CYS A 17 11.49 -15.72 12.77
CA CYS A 17 11.62 -14.33 13.12
C CYS A 17 11.16 -13.30 12.08
N VAL A 18 9.90 -12.90 12.20
CA VAL A 18 9.51 -11.50 12.00
C VAL A 18 10.33 -10.69 13.01
N CYS A 19 11.54 -10.29 12.63
CA CYS A 19 12.28 -9.29 13.37
C CYS A 19 11.53 -7.98 13.09
N ALA A 20 10.58 -7.67 13.96
CA ALA A 20 10.00 -6.36 14.06
C ALA A 20 11.18 -5.40 14.22
N CYS A 21 11.63 -4.81 13.10
CA CYS A 21 12.38 -3.57 13.09
C CYS A 21 11.43 -2.52 13.65
N THR A 22 11.27 -2.56 14.98
CA THR A 22 10.86 -1.43 15.76
C THR A 22 11.73 -0.30 15.28
N SER A 23 11.06 0.70 14.71
CA SER A 23 11.66 1.98 14.42
C SER A 23 12.16 2.48 15.77
N SER A 24 13.41 2.16 16.11
CA SER A 24 14.10 2.69 17.27
C SER A 24 14.29 4.16 16.97
N TYR A 25 13.24 4.91 17.31
CA TYR A 25 13.34 6.32 17.67
C TYR A 25 14.59 6.46 18.52
N HIS A 26 15.58 7.17 18.00
CA HIS A 26 16.71 7.68 18.79
C HIS A 26 16.12 8.42 19.99
N LYS A 27 16.01 7.71 21.12
CA LYS A 27 15.95 8.35 22.42
C LYS A 27 17.31 9.00 22.56
N ASN A 28 17.36 10.32 22.33
CA ASN A 28 18.47 11.18 22.71
C ASN A 28 18.61 11.12 24.24
N SER A 29 19.06 10.00 24.77
CA SER A 29 19.68 9.94 26.07
C SER A 29 20.95 10.75 25.90
N THR A 30 20.97 11.96 26.43
CA THR A 30 22.13 12.84 26.47
C THR A 30 23.17 12.23 27.42
N PHE A 31 23.74 11.09 27.04
CA PHE A 31 24.92 10.57 27.67
C PHE A 31 26.07 11.51 27.28
N PHE A 32 26.59 12.22 28.28
CA PHE A 32 27.78 13.03 28.10
C PHE A 32 28.97 12.09 27.94
N PHE A 33 29.38 11.84 26.70
CA PHE A 33 30.62 11.13 26.40
C PHE A 33 31.80 12.08 26.57
N ASN A 34 32.82 11.65 27.30
CA ASN A 34 34.00 12.46 27.59
C ASN A 34 34.98 12.48 26.40
N SER A 35 34.85 11.53 25.46
CA SER A 35 35.69 11.47 24.27
C SER A 35 34.93 11.05 23.00
N PRO A 36 35.43 11.40 21.79
CA PRO A 36 34.90 10.88 20.53
C PRO A 36 34.96 9.36 20.43
N GLU A 37 35.99 8.76 21.04
CA GLU A 37 36.17 7.31 21.13
C GLU A 37 35.03 6.65 21.89
N GLU A 38 34.72 7.12 23.10
CA GLU A 38 33.61 6.61 23.91
C GLU A 38 32.28 6.70 23.18
N ARG A 39 32.05 7.80 22.45
CA ARG A 39 30.83 8.00 21.66
C ARG A 39 30.73 6.98 20.53
N LEU A 40 31.84 6.74 19.82
CA LEU A 40 31.86 5.75 18.74
C LEU A 40 31.69 4.33 19.29
N LEU A 41 32.33 4.03 20.42
CA LEU A 41 32.22 2.74 21.07
C LEU A 41 30.80 2.46 21.57
N HIS A 42 30.14 3.48 22.13
CA HIS A 42 28.73 3.41 22.47
C HIS A 42 27.87 3.12 21.25
N TRP A 43 28.06 3.88 20.16
CA TRP A 43 27.34 3.67 18.91
C TRP A 43 27.50 2.24 18.37
N CYS A 44 28.72 1.69 18.37
CA CYS A 44 28.95 0.31 17.97
C CYS A 44 28.13 -0.66 18.85
N ASN A 45 28.20 -0.52 20.17
CA ASN A 45 27.48 -1.40 21.10
C ASN A 45 25.95 -1.28 20.98
N GLU A 46 25.40 -0.17 20.48
CA GLU A 46 23.96 -0.06 20.17
C GLU A 46 23.56 -0.86 18.91
N HIS A 47 24.50 -1.08 17.98
CA HIS A 47 24.27 -1.79 16.72
C HIS A 47 24.70 -3.26 16.76
N LEU A 48 25.42 -3.66 17.80
CA LEU A 48 25.83 -5.04 18.03
C LEU A 48 24.75 -5.83 18.78
N PRO A 49 24.65 -7.15 18.58
CA PRO A 49 23.78 -8.00 19.39
C PRO A 49 24.17 -7.93 20.87
N GLU A 50 23.22 -8.06 21.80
CA GLU A 50 23.48 -7.94 23.25
C GLU A 50 24.59 -8.85 23.80
N LYS A 51 24.85 -9.98 23.11
CA LYS A 51 25.88 -10.96 23.46
C LYS A 51 27.29 -10.51 23.11
N VAL A 52 27.44 -9.58 22.17
CA VAL A 52 28.73 -9.09 21.67
C VAL A 52 28.89 -7.64 22.12
N LYS A 53 29.84 -7.40 23.02
CA LYS A 53 30.18 -6.04 23.47
C LYS A 53 31.64 -5.77 23.18
N ILE A 54 31.90 -4.56 22.71
CA ILE A 54 33.25 -4.06 22.48
C ILE A 54 33.64 -3.08 23.58
N ALA A 55 34.90 -3.18 24.01
CA ALA A 55 35.55 -2.31 24.97
C ALA A 55 36.70 -1.51 24.34
N ASN A 56 37.23 -1.93 23.18
CA ASN A 56 38.31 -1.25 22.48
C ASN A 56 38.19 -1.38 20.94
N PHE A 57 38.95 -0.56 20.21
CA PHE A 57 39.08 -0.59 18.75
C PHE A 57 40.30 -1.36 18.26
N THR A 58 40.79 -2.32 19.04
CA THR A 58 41.96 -3.14 18.69
C THR A 58 41.59 -4.62 18.73
N THR A 59 41.77 -5.29 19.88
CA THR A 59 41.58 -6.75 20.02
C THR A 59 40.16 -7.20 19.71
N ASP A 60 39.15 -6.37 20.00
CA ASP A 60 37.74 -6.76 19.85
C ASP A 60 37.28 -6.81 18.38
N PHE A 61 38.12 -6.33 17.46
CA PHE A 61 37.88 -6.36 16.02
C PHE A 61 38.69 -7.46 15.30
N GLN A 62 39.62 -8.13 15.99
CA GLN A 62 40.48 -9.16 15.39
C GLN A 62 39.70 -10.37 14.85
N SER A 63 38.56 -10.71 15.45
CA SER A 63 37.73 -11.83 14.99
C SER A 63 37.00 -11.55 13.67
N GLY A 64 36.94 -10.30 13.22
CA GLY A 64 36.15 -9.87 12.06
C GLY A 64 34.63 -9.86 12.26
N LEU A 65 34.10 -10.64 13.21
CA LEU A 65 32.67 -10.72 13.52
C LEU A 65 32.06 -9.36 13.86
N THR A 66 32.76 -8.55 14.64
CA THR A 66 32.31 -7.20 14.99
C THR A 66 32.08 -6.34 13.74
N LEU A 67 33.01 -6.40 12.77
CA LEU A 67 32.85 -5.66 11.50
C LEU A 67 31.66 -6.21 10.70
N VAL A 68 31.49 -7.53 10.64
CA VAL A 68 30.33 -8.14 9.97
C VAL A 68 29.01 -7.59 10.52
N TYR A 69 28.84 -7.56 11.84
CA TYR A 69 27.61 -7.06 12.45
C TYR A 69 27.38 -5.57 12.16
N LEU A 70 28.42 -4.75 12.28
CA LEU A 70 28.33 -3.31 11.97
C LEU A 70 28.02 -3.05 10.49
N LEU A 71 28.60 -3.85 9.59
CA LEU A 71 28.28 -3.77 8.16
C LEU A 71 26.88 -4.27 7.85
N ASN A 72 26.42 -5.36 8.47
CA ASN A 72 25.05 -5.82 8.34
C ASN A 72 24.04 -4.76 8.83
N ALA A 73 24.42 -3.95 9.81
CA ALA A 73 23.65 -2.78 10.20
C ALA A 73 23.57 -1.72 9.10
N ALA A 74 24.59 -1.58 8.24
CA ALA A 74 24.61 -0.69 7.07
C ALA A 74 23.97 -1.29 5.80
N LEU A 75 23.80 -2.61 5.73
CA LEU A 75 23.25 -3.31 4.55
C LEU A 75 21.74 -3.53 4.58
N ARG A 76 21.14 -3.62 3.39
CA ARG A 76 19.73 -4.00 3.20
C ARG A 76 19.52 -5.44 3.67
N GLU A 77 18.31 -5.77 4.11
CA GLU A 77 18.01 -7.07 4.72
C GLU A 77 18.34 -8.26 3.80
N GLU A 78 18.09 -8.09 2.50
CA GLU A 78 18.39 -9.06 1.44
C GLU A 78 19.88 -9.19 1.08
N GLU A 79 20.72 -8.26 1.53
CA GLU A 79 22.18 -8.21 1.26
C GLU A 79 23.01 -8.54 2.50
N ARG A 80 22.38 -8.80 3.65
CA ARG A 80 23.10 -9.14 4.87
C ARG A 80 23.77 -10.50 4.74
N LEU A 81 24.99 -10.58 5.27
CA LEU A 81 25.69 -11.85 5.43
C LEU A 81 24.92 -12.72 6.43
N SER A 82 24.57 -13.93 6.04
CA SER A 82 23.83 -14.85 6.90
C SER A 82 24.77 -15.47 7.94
N GLN A 83 24.21 -15.95 9.06
CA GLN A 83 25.01 -16.59 10.11
C GLN A 83 25.75 -17.82 9.58
N ASP A 84 25.12 -18.58 8.68
CA ASP A 84 25.71 -19.76 8.05
C ASP A 84 26.95 -19.37 7.21
N ASP A 85 26.88 -18.26 6.46
CA ASP A 85 28.02 -17.76 5.68
C ASP A 85 29.21 -17.35 6.56
N ILE A 86 28.94 -16.89 7.79
CA ILE A 86 29.95 -16.43 8.74
C ILE A 86 30.65 -17.61 9.42
N GLU A 87 29.91 -18.66 9.78
CA GLU A 87 30.45 -19.82 10.51
C GLU A 87 31.35 -20.72 9.65
N ASP A 88 31.17 -20.69 8.34
CA ASP A 88 31.93 -21.50 7.39
C ASP A 88 33.28 -20.88 6.95
N MET A 89 33.60 -19.64 7.38
CA MET A 89 34.79 -18.91 6.94
C MET A 89 35.84 -18.75 8.04
N GLU A 90 37.12 -18.92 7.66
CA GLU A 90 38.24 -18.56 8.52
C GLU A 90 38.34 -17.03 8.69
N PRO A 91 38.89 -16.52 9.82
CA PRO A 91 38.90 -15.08 10.11
C PRO A 91 39.55 -14.19 9.04
N ASP A 92 40.63 -14.67 8.39
CA ASP A 92 41.30 -13.94 7.30
C ASP A 92 40.40 -13.81 6.07
N ASP A 93 39.79 -14.92 5.64
CA ASP A 93 38.88 -14.93 4.50
C ASP A 93 37.60 -14.13 4.79
N LEU A 94 37.07 -14.21 6.01
CA LEU A 94 35.94 -13.42 6.46
C LEU A 94 36.25 -11.92 6.39
N LEU A 95 37.40 -11.47 6.90
CA LEU A 95 37.80 -10.07 6.86
C LEU A 95 38.01 -9.58 5.42
N LYS A 96 38.69 -10.36 4.57
CA LYS A 96 38.84 -10.04 3.14
C LYS A 96 37.48 -9.88 2.47
N HIS A 97 36.57 -10.82 2.73
CA HIS A 97 35.22 -10.81 2.18
C HIS A 97 34.45 -9.57 2.63
N VAL A 98 34.44 -9.28 3.93
CA VAL A 98 33.70 -8.15 4.53
C VAL A 98 34.22 -6.80 4.04
N LEU A 99 35.54 -6.62 3.97
CA LEU A 99 36.14 -5.37 3.46
C LEU A 99 35.85 -5.17 1.98
N GLY A 100 35.97 -6.22 1.16
CA GLY A 100 35.59 -6.16 -0.25
C GLY A 100 34.09 -5.87 -0.44
N TYR A 101 33.26 -6.46 0.40
CA TYR A 101 31.81 -6.22 0.38
C TYR A 101 31.46 -4.77 0.76
N ALA A 102 32.17 -4.20 1.75
CA ALA A 102 32.06 -2.80 2.14
C ALA A 102 32.34 -1.85 0.96
N GLU A 103 33.39 -2.12 0.22
CA GLU A 103 33.80 -1.33 -0.93
C GLU A 103 32.79 -1.45 -2.07
N GLU A 104 32.37 -2.67 -2.40
CA GLU A 104 31.45 -2.91 -3.51
C GLU A 104 30.06 -2.29 -3.24
N ARG A 105 29.50 -2.53 -2.05
CA ARG A 105 28.10 -2.19 -1.72
C ARG A 105 27.95 -0.82 -1.07
N LEU A 106 28.80 -0.50 -0.10
CA LEU A 106 28.70 0.72 0.69
C LEU A 106 29.61 1.84 0.17
N LYS A 107 30.46 1.55 -0.84
CA LYS A 107 31.45 2.48 -1.38
C LYS A 107 32.42 3.02 -0.32
N ILE A 108 32.67 2.22 0.71
CA ILE A 108 33.65 2.55 1.75
C ILE A 108 35.03 2.12 1.22
N PRO A 109 36.01 3.02 1.12
CA PRO A 109 37.34 2.66 0.66
C PRO A 109 38.02 1.68 1.64
N GLN A 110 38.73 0.69 1.10
CA GLN A 110 39.49 -0.27 1.90
C GLN A 110 40.74 0.41 2.50
N LEU A 111 40.61 0.95 3.72
CA LEU A 111 41.69 1.60 4.44
C LEU A 111 42.52 0.65 5.32
N LEU A 112 42.05 -0.58 5.50
CA LEU A 112 42.61 -1.55 6.42
C LEU A 112 43.13 -2.77 5.66
N ASP A 113 44.34 -3.20 6.04
CA ASP A 113 44.88 -4.49 5.60
C ASP A 113 44.44 -5.59 6.56
N VAL A 114 44.02 -6.74 6.02
CA VAL A 114 43.49 -7.85 6.82
C VAL A 114 44.52 -8.39 7.80
N TRP A 115 45.78 -8.50 7.38
CA TRP A 115 46.87 -8.98 8.23
C TRP A 115 47.12 -8.04 9.43
N HIS A 116 47.05 -6.72 9.21
CA HIS A 116 47.17 -5.74 10.28
C HIS A 116 45.99 -5.83 11.26
N ILE A 117 44.76 -6.04 10.78
CA ILE A 117 43.60 -6.23 11.67
C ILE A 117 43.81 -7.47 12.55
N LEU A 118 44.28 -8.59 11.99
CA LEU A 118 44.42 -9.86 12.71
C LEU A 118 45.53 -9.81 13.77
N GLU A 119 46.73 -9.36 13.42
CA GLU A 119 47.89 -9.46 14.32
C GLU A 119 48.09 -8.23 15.20
N ASN A 120 47.99 -7.02 14.63
CA ASN A 120 48.29 -5.78 15.34
C ASN A 120 47.41 -4.62 14.84
N PRO A 121 46.12 -4.61 15.22
CA PRO A 121 45.18 -3.61 14.71
C PRO A 121 45.55 -2.22 15.21
N ASP A 122 45.79 -1.29 14.28
CA ASP A 122 45.98 0.12 14.62
C ASP A 122 44.65 0.76 15.05
N LYS A 123 44.64 1.29 16.27
CA LYS A 123 43.46 1.89 16.89
C LYS A 123 42.91 3.05 16.06
N GLN A 124 43.78 3.91 15.54
CA GLN A 124 43.36 5.11 14.79
C GLN A 124 42.76 4.74 13.43
N ALA A 125 43.40 3.81 12.71
CA ALA A 125 42.87 3.27 11.48
C ALA A 125 41.50 2.60 11.68
N MET A 126 41.35 1.79 12.72
CA MET A 126 40.08 1.12 13.03
C MET A 126 38.97 2.12 13.38
N MET A 127 39.25 3.10 14.24
CA MET A 127 38.29 4.17 14.57
C MET A 127 37.85 4.95 13.32
N THR A 128 38.79 5.24 12.42
CA THR A 128 38.51 5.94 11.16
C THR A 128 37.60 5.10 10.28
N TYR A 129 37.92 3.82 10.09
CA TYR A 129 37.13 2.92 9.28
C TYR A 129 35.71 2.73 9.84
N VAL A 130 35.57 2.48 11.14
CA VAL A 130 34.27 2.36 11.81
C VAL A 130 33.46 3.66 11.71
N SER A 131 34.11 4.83 11.73
CA SER A 131 33.43 6.11 11.51
C SER A 131 32.86 6.25 10.10
N LEU A 132 33.53 5.67 9.09
CA LEU A 132 32.99 5.59 7.73
C LEU A 132 31.78 4.66 7.65
N VAL A 133 31.85 3.49 8.31
CA VAL A 133 30.71 2.57 8.42
C VAL A 133 29.52 3.25 9.07
N ARG A 134 29.72 3.95 10.18
CA ARG A 134 28.67 4.75 10.83
C ARG A 134 28.04 5.75 9.87
N THR A 135 28.86 6.48 9.12
CA THR A 135 28.35 7.46 8.14
C THR A 135 27.50 6.78 7.06
N ALA A 136 27.88 5.58 6.62
CA ALA A 136 27.09 4.80 5.67
C ALA A 136 25.74 4.35 6.26
N VAL A 137 25.70 3.93 7.53
CA VAL A 137 24.45 3.63 8.25
C VAL A 137 23.55 4.85 8.31
N ASP A 138 24.08 5.99 8.77
CA ASP A 138 23.33 7.24 8.95
C ASP A 138 22.74 7.72 7.61
N ASN A 139 23.53 7.65 6.51
CA ASN A 139 23.08 8.01 5.17
C ASN A 139 21.90 7.14 4.71
N ARG A 140 22.00 5.82 4.90
CA ARG A 140 20.93 4.90 4.51
C ARG A 140 19.66 5.12 5.32
N ASP A 141 19.78 5.34 6.62
CA ASP A 141 18.62 5.60 7.48
C ASP A 141 17.95 6.94 7.13
N GLN A 142 18.73 7.92 6.67
CA GLN A 142 18.21 9.17 6.11
C GLN A 142 17.45 8.93 4.80
N GLU A 143 17.98 8.12 3.88
CA GLU A 143 17.30 7.75 2.63
C GLU A 143 15.98 7.04 2.90
N ARG A 144 15.98 6.08 3.83
CA ARG A 144 14.77 5.37 4.25
C ARG A 144 13.73 6.32 4.84
N SER A 145 14.17 7.27 5.67
CA SER A 145 13.30 8.30 6.25
C SER A 145 12.68 9.21 5.18
N LYS A 146 13.47 9.66 4.21
CA LYS A 146 12.99 10.46 3.06
C LYS A 146 11.99 9.67 2.21
N LEU A 147 12.27 8.40 1.93
CA LEU A 147 11.37 7.52 1.20
C LEU A 147 10.03 7.35 1.94
N ASN A 148 10.08 7.01 3.23
CA ASN A 148 8.88 6.89 4.07
C ASN A 148 8.06 8.18 4.12
N GLN A 149 8.72 9.34 4.21
CA GLN A 149 8.04 10.64 4.19
C GLN A 149 7.35 10.89 2.84
N SER A 150 8.01 10.56 1.72
CA SER A 150 7.42 10.68 0.39
C SER A 150 6.23 9.75 0.18
N MET A 151 6.32 8.50 0.67
CA MET A 151 5.21 7.54 0.62
C MET A 151 4.03 7.97 1.50
N ALA A 152 4.29 8.54 2.67
CA ALA A 152 3.24 9.08 3.54
C ALA A 152 2.47 10.22 2.83
N LYS A 153 3.19 11.17 2.24
CA LYS A 153 2.58 12.26 1.44
C LYS A 153 1.79 11.73 0.25
N MET A 154 2.34 10.75 -0.47
CA MET A 154 1.65 10.11 -1.59
C MET A 154 0.37 9.40 -1.14
N LYS A 155 0.41 8.71 0.01
CA LYS A 155 -0.75 8.08 0.61
C LYS A 155 -1.84 9.11 0.93
N GLU A 156 -1.49 10.25 1.52
CA GLU A 156 -2.44 11.35 1.78
C GLU A 156 -3.12 11.86 0.49
N VAL A 157 -2.34 12.07 -0.58
CA VAL A 157 -2.88 12.46 -1.89
C VAL A 157 -3.84 11.40 -2.43
N PHE A 158 -3.52 10.12 -2.32
CA PHE A 158 -4.42 9.03 -2.73
C PHE A 158 -5.72 9.02 -1.93
N HIS A 159 -5.68 9.22 -0.61
CA HIS A 159 -6.90 9.28 0.21
C HIS A 159 -7.77 10.48 -0.21
N SER A 160 -7.15 11.65 -0.42
CA SER A 160 -7.87 12.84 -0.90
C SER A 160 -8.53 12.61 -2.26
N LEU A 161 -7.87 11.90 -3.18
CA LEU A 161 -8.42 11.58 -4.50
C LEU A 161 -9.57 10.58 -4.39
N GLU A 162 -9.43 9.57 -3.52
CA GLU A 162 -10.48 8.59 -3.27
C GLU A 162 -11.75 9.27 -2.72
N ASP A 163 -11.60 10.20 -1.77
CA ASP A 163 -12.71 10.99 -1.23
C ASP A 163 -13.38 11.84 -2.31
N GLN A 164 -12.60 12.48 -3.18
CA GLN A 164 -13.14 13.23 -4.33
C GLN A 164 -13.97 12.34 -5.25
N LEU A 165 -13.47 11.15 -5.60
CA LEU A 165 -14.18 10.19 -6.44
C LEU A 165 -15.45 9.69 -5.77
N ARG A 166 -15.41 9.36 -4.47
CA ARG A 166 -16.60 8.96 -3.70
C ARG A 166 -17.67 10.05 -3.70
N ASN A 167 -17.27 11.30 -3.54
CA ASN A 167 -18.20 12.44 -3.58
C ASN A 167 -18.83 12.60 -4.97
N GLN A 168 -18.05 12.47 -6.05
CA GLN A 168 -18.58 12.53 -7.41
C GLN A 168 -19.57 11.39 -7.70
N ILE A 169 -19.26 10.17 -7.28
CA ILE A 169 -20.16 9.01 -7.42
C ILE A 169 -21.49 9.30 -6.69
N SER A 170 -21.41 9.74 -5.43
CA SER A 170 -22.62 10.05 -4.65
C SER A 170 -23.48 11.15 -5.28
N PHE A 171 -22.84 12.18 -5.87
CA PHE A 171 -23.54 13.23 -6.59
C PHE A 171 -24.29 12.69 -7.81
N LEU A 172 -23.59 11.93 -8.67
CA LEU A 172 -24.17 11.35 -9.87
C LEU A 172 -25.28 10.35 -9.56
N GLU A 173 -25.16 9.57 -8.49
CA GLU A 173 -26.22 8.66 -8.04
C GLU A 173 -27.49 9.41 -7.61
N LYS A 174 -27.34 10.55 -6.92
CA LYS A 174 -28.49 11.40 -6.54
C LYS A 174 -29.17 12.01 -7.75
N GLU A 175 -28.38 12.55 -8.69
CA GLU A 175 -28.90 13.12 -9.94
C GLU A 175 -29.63 12.07 -10.77
N LEU A 176 -29.04 10.87 -10.92
CA LEU A 176 -29.66 9.75 -11.61
C LEU A 176 -30.98 9.34 -10.96
N ASN A 177 -31.06 9.30 -9.63
CA ASN A 177 -32.27 8.94 -8.91
C ASN A 177 -33.36 10.01 -9.03
N ALA A 178 -33.01 11.29 -9.01
CA ALA A 178 -33.96 12.39 -9.23
C ALA A 178 -34.59 12.31 -10.63
N THR A 179 -33.77 12.16 -11.67
CA THR A 179 -34.25 12.03 -13.06
C THR A 179 -35.12 10.79 -13.25
N LYS A 180 -34.79 9.66 -12.61
CA LYS A 180 -35.64 8.45 -12.64
C LYS A 180 -37.02 8.73 -12.04
N LEU A 181 -37.06 9.42 -10.90
CA LEU A 181 -38.31 9.76 -10.23
C LEU A 181 -39.17 10.69 -11.10
N GLU A 182 -38.57 11.70 -11.73
CA GLU A 182 -39.26 12.60 -12.67
C GLU A 182 -39.88 11.83 -13.83
N ILE A 183 -39.12 10.94 -14.46
CA ILE A 183 -39.61 10.09 -15.56
C ILE A 183 -40.77 9.19 -15.11
N GLU A 184 -40.71 8.64 -13.89
CA GLU A 184 -41.80 7.82 -13.34
C GLU A 184 -43.07 8.64 -13.08
N MET A 185 -42.93 9.87 -12.57
CA MET A 185 -44.04 10.79 -12.38
C MET A 185 -44.67 11.20 -13.72
N GLU A 186 -43.87 11.51 -14.74
CA GLU A 186 -44.36 11.83 -16.08
C GLU A 186 -45.09 10.66 -16.74
N LYS A 187 -44.57 9.44 -16.59
CA LYS A 187 -45.23 8.21 -17.07
C LYS A 187 -46.57 7.99 -16.37
N GLY A 188 -46.61 8.20 -15.05
CA GLY A 188 -47.85 8.12 -14.26
C GLY A 188 -48.90 9.13 -14.75
N ASN A 189 -48.50 10.39 -14.92
CA ASN A 189 -49.38 11.43 -15.43
C ASN A 189 -49.89 11.11 -16.84
N ALA A 190 -49.01 10.73 -17.78
CA ALA A 190 -49.40 10.37 -19.13
C ALA A 190 -50.34 9.16 -19.18
N GLN A 191 -50.16 8.19 -18.28
CA GLN A 191 -51.08 7.06 -18.14
C GLN A 191 -52.46 7.51 -17.64
N THR A 192 -52.53 8.35 -16.60
CA THR A 192 -53.80 8.87 -16.08
C THR A 192 -54.55 9.70 -17.12
N GLU A 193 -53.85 10.53 -17.90
CA GLU A 193 -54.44 11.28 -19.01
C GLU A 193 -54.96 10.33 -20.09
N SER A 194 -54.17 9.33 -20.50
CA SER A 194 -54.59 8.32 -21.48
C SER A 194 -55.85 7.56 -21.03
N GLU A 195 -55.94 7.20 -19.74
CA GLU A 195 -57.10 6.55 -19.15
C GLU A 195 -58.33 7.47 -19.13
N LYS A 196 -58.14 8.74 -18.78
CA LYS A 196 -59.20 9.76 -18.84
C LYS A 196 -59.73 9.92 -20.27
N TYR A 197 -58.86 10.08 -21.27
CA TYR A 197 -59.27 10.16 -22.67
C TYR A 197 -60.02 8.91 -23.14
N LYS A 198 -59.58 7.71 -22.73
CA LYS A 198 -60.30 6.46 -23.03
C LYS A 198 -61.69 6.45 -22.38
N GLN A 199 -61.82 6.94 -21.16
CA GLN A 199 -63.10 7.00 -20.45
C GLN A 199 -64.04 8.03 -21.09
N ASP A 200 -63.55 9.23 -21.39
CA ASP A 200 -64.31 10.28 -22.06
C ASP A 200 -64.80 9.79 -23.43
N ARG A 201 -63.94 9.09 -24.19
CA ARG A 201 -64.33 8.48 -25.47
C ARG A 201 -65.45 7.45 -25.32
N LYS A 202 -65.44 6.63 -24.27
CA LYS A 202 -66.53 5.68 -23.98
C LYS A 202 -67.83 6.40 -23.62
N ASN A 203 -67.75 7.46 -22.82
CA ASN A 203 -68.89 8.27 -22.43
C ASN A 203 -69.54 8.94 -23.65
N TRP A 204 -68.73 9.57 -24.52
CA TRP A 204 -69.18 10.15 -25.79
C TRP A 204 -69.83 9.14 -26.72
N ALA A 205 -69.28 7.92 -26.81
CA ALA A 205 -69.88 6.86 -27.61
C ALA A 205 -71.27 6.46 -27.07
N LYS A 206 -71.40 6.35 -25.75
CA LYS A 206 -72.68 6.05 -25.09
C LYS A 206 -73.70 7.16 -25.31
N GLU A 207 -73.33 8.42 -25.09
CA GLU A 207 -74.21 9.58 -25.33
C GLU A 207 -74.68 9.66 -26.78
N LYS A 208 -73.78 9.38 -27.74
CA LYS A 208 -74.14 9.32 -29.16
C LYS A 208 -75.15 8.21 -29.45
N ASP A 209 -75.00 7.04 -28.84
CA ASP A 209 -75.96 5.93 -28.98
C ASP A 209 -77.31 6.28 -28.33
N ASP A 210 -77.31 6.92 -27.15
CA ASP A 210 -78.50 7.40 -26.45
C ASP A 210 -79.28 8.42 -27.31
N LEU A 211 -78.60 9.44 -27.84
CA LEU A 211 -79.19 10.44 -28.75
C LEU A 211 -79.73 9.81 -30.04
N ARG A 212 -79.04 8.80 -30.58
CA ARG A 212 -79.50 8.09 -31.77
C ARG A 212 -80.81 7.35 -31.50
N ASN A 213 -80.92 6.70 -30.35
CA ASN A 213 -82.13 6.00 -29.92
C ASN A 213 -83.29 7.00 -29.69
N GLU A 214 -83.00 8.16 -29.10
CA GLU A 214 -83.99 9.23 -28.91
C GLU A 214 -84.52 9.78 -30.24
N ILE A 215 -83.63 10.09 -31.19
CA ILE A 215 -84.03 10.53 -32.54
C ILE A 215 -84.91 9.48 -33.22
N GLU A 216 -84.57 8.20 -33.11
CA GLU A 216 -85.35 7.12 -33.71
C GLU A 216 -86.75 7.01 -33.06
N SER A 217 -86.83 7.16 -31.74
CA SER A 217 -88.10 7.22 -31.02
C SER A 217 -88.97 8.42 -31.45
N LEU A 218 -88.38 9.61 -31.57
CA LEU A 218 -89.08 10.82 -32.04
C LEU A 218 -89.57 10.69 -33.48
N LYS A 219 -88.79 10.07 -34.37
CA LYS A 219 -89.23 9.77 -35.75
C LYS A 219 -90.43 8.84 -35.77
N GLN A 220 -90.45 7.82 -34.91
CA GLN A 220 -91.58 6.90 -34.82
C GLN A 220 -92.85 7.64 -34.38
N GLN A 221 -92.77 8.46 -33.33
CA GLN A 221 -93.91 9.29 -32.88
C GLN A 221 -94.42 10.25 -33.97
N LEU A 222 -93.52 10.85 -34.74
CA LEU A 222 -93.88 11.75 -35.84
C LEU A 222 -94.57 11.00 -36.98
N HIS A 223 -94.12 9.77 -37.28
CA HIS A 223 -94.78 8.90 -38.25
C HIS A 223 -96.19 8.52 -37.80
N ASP A 224 -96.35 8.15 -36.53
CA ASP A 224 -97.65 7.75 -35.95
C ASP A 224 -98.65 8.92 -35.95
N THR A 225 -98.23 10.11 -35.53
CA THR A 225 -99.08 11.34 -35.55
C THR A 225 -99.45 11.78 -36.97
N LYS A 226 -98.57 11.59 -37.95
CA LYS A 226 -98.88 11.85 -39.36
C LYS A 226 -99.94 10.88 -39.88
N HIS A 227 -99.84 9.60 -39.53
CA HIS A 227 -100.85 8.59 -39.88
C HIS A 227 -102.21 8.90 -39.23
N GLU A 228 -102.25 9.46 -38.01
CA GLU A 228 -103.50 9.92 -37.38
C GLU A 228 -104.15 11.11 -38.12
N HIS A 229 -103.36 11.98 -38.75
CA HIS A 229 -103.87 13.14 -39.50
C HIS A 229 -104.42 12.79 -40.90
N GLU A 230 -104.02 11.65 -41.46
CA GLU A 230 -104.45 11.18 -42.79
C GLU A 230 -105.71 10.29 -42.73
N MET A 231 -106.19 9.92 -41.54
CA MET A 231 -107.43 9.17 -41.30
C MET A 231 -108.60 10.08 -40.92
#